data_AF-A0A852VAN4-F1
#
_entry.id   AF-A0A852VAN4-F1
#
_cell.length_a   1.000
_cell.length_b   1.000
_cell.length_c   1.000
_cell.angle_alpha   90.00
_cell.angle_beta   90.00
_cell.angle_gamma   90.00
#
_symmetry.space_group_name_H-M   'P 1'
#
loop_
_entity.id
_entity.type
_entity.pdbx_description
1 polymer ?
#
loop_
_entity_poly.entity_id
_entity_poly.type
_entity_poly.pdbx_seq_one_letter_code
_entity_poly.pdbx_strand_id
1 'polypeptide(L)'
;MAVKKMLAGDYDWGGGKLTNVGDATADTGVPSWGQVKTLINGAISSLDYKGSVRVASTGNVPVAAAPATLDGVTLAAGDRLLLKDQTAAAENGLYAFAAAGQPLTRTADADTGTEVTPGLWVTVEEGTIHADTAWWITTDGPITVGTTSIVFSPFPLTSGGGAASHEAIGPAAAGNTWTITHGLGTKAIVVQVWDVATNEEVDVKKAATTDNTVTISAGVPLTQNGYRAVIIAHTS
;
A
#
# COMPACT_ATOMS: atom_id res chain seq x y z
N MET A 1 5.46 67.69 7.57
CA MET A 1 6.56 66.80 8.00
C MET A 1 6.50 65.55 7.13
N ALA A 2 7.41 65.39 6.16
CA ALA A 2 7.46 64.18 5.33
C ALA A 2 8.17 63.06 6.10
N VAL A 3 7.50 61.93 6.31
CA VAL A 3 8.10 60.75 6.94
C VAL A 3 9.13 60.17 5.96
N LYS A 4 10.41 60.22 6.34
CA LYS A 4 11.51 59.65 5.57
C LYS A 4 11.36 58.12 5.57
N LYS A 5 10.96 57.52 4.45
CA LYS A 5 11.12 56.06 4.26
C LYS A 5 12.62 55.78 4.25
N MET A 6 13.12 55.15 5.32
CA MET A 6 14.58 55.00 5.52
C MET A 6 15.21 53.88 4.67
N LEU A 7 14.41 53.05 4.02
CA LEU A 7 14.86 51.96 3.16
C LEU A 7 13.94 51.87 1.92
N ALA A 8 14.52 51.72 0.74
CA ALA A 8 13.83 51.49 -0.53
C ALA A 8 14.70 50.59 -1.42
N GLY A 9 14.08 49.65 -2.13
CA GLY A 9 14.78 48.65 -2.94
C GLY A 9 15.21 47.40 -2.16
N ASP A 10 15.95 46.52 -2.83
CA ASP A 10 16.46 45.27 -2.25
C ASP A 10 17.66 45.54 -1.34
N TYR A 11 17.83 44.71 -0.31
CA TYR A 11 18.93 44.80 0.64
C TYR A 11 19.62 43.44 0.81
N ASP A 12 20.92 43.40 0.54
CA ASP A 12 21.78 42.23 0.76
C ASP A 12 22.64 42.45 2.01
N TRP A 13 22.61 41.49 2.94
CA TRP A 13 23.35 41.52 4.20
C TRP A 13 24.75 40.89 4.10
N GLY A 14 25.17 40.39 2.93
CA GLY A 14 26.53 39.86 2.72
C GLY A 14 26.90 38.70 3.65
N GLY A 15 25.93 37.87 4.04
CA GLY A 15 26.09 36.79 5.02
C GLY A 15 25.79 37.18 6.48
N GLY A 16 25.49 38.46 6.74
CA GLY A 16 24.94 38.94 8.01
C GLY A 16 23.55 38.35 8.30
N LYS A 17 23.21 38.21 9.60
CA LYS A 17 21.93 37.64 10.04
C LYS A 17 20.95 38.73 10.43
N LEU A 18 19.70 38.61 10.00
CA LEU A 18 18.59 39.39 10.51
C LEU A 18 18.10 38.76 11.83
N THR A 19 18.20 39.50 12.94
CA THR A 19 17.83 39.03 14.29
C THR A 19 16.55 39.68 14.79
N ASN A 20 15.86 39.03 15.72
CA ASN A 20 14.63 39.54 16.38
C ASN A 20 13.47 39.83 15.41
N VAL A 21 13.28 38.94 14.42
CA VAL A 21 12.14 38.99 13.48
C VAL A 21 10.92 38.38 14.17
N GLY A 22 9.83 39.16 14.28
CA GLY A 22 8.54 38.69 14.76
C GLY A 22 7.77 37.88 13.72
N ASP A 23 6.65 37.28 14.11
CA ASP A 23 5.83 36.49 13.19
C ASP A 23 5.16 37.39 12.13
N ALA A 24 5.16 36.91 10.88
CA ALA A 24 4.49 37.59 9.78
C ALA A 24 2.97 37.46 9.89
N THR A 25 2.27 38.56 9.66
CA THR A 25 0.79 38.67 9.70
C THR A 25 0.15 38.82 8.32
N ALA A 26 0.96 38.86 7.25
CA ALA A 26 0.53 38.93 5.85
C ALA A 26 1.53 38.20 4.95
N ASP A 27 1.08 37.75 3.77
CA ASP A 27 1.89 36.97 2.83
C ASP A 27 3.12 37.71 2.28
N THR A 28 3.14 39.04 2.38
CA THR A 28 4.27 39.89 1.99
C THR A 28 5.28 40.13 3.11
N GLY A 29 5.04 39.57 4.30
CA GLY A 29 5.92 39.70 5.47
C GLY A 29 7.04 38.66 5.50
N VAL A 30 8.13 38.97 6.19
CA VAL A 30 9.21 38.02 6.47
C VAL A 30 8.84 37.22 7.73
N PRO A 31 8.60 35.90 7.65
CA PRO A 31 8.24 35.10 8.80
C PRO A 31 9.45 34.85 9.71
N SER A 32 9.20 34.68 11.01
CA SER A 32 10.23 34.21 11.94
C SER A 32 10.57 32.74 11.63
N TRP A 33 11.81 32.32 11.90
CA TRP A 33 12.18 30.89 11.78
C TRP A 33 11.33 30.01 12.72
N GLY A 34 10.85 30.56 13.84
CA GLY A 34 9.92 29.89 14.75
C GLY A 34 8.59 29.58 14.07
N GLN A 35 7.98 30.58 13.43
CA GLN A 35 6.71 30.43 12.68
C GLN A 35 6.83 29.41 11.55
N VAL A 36 7.92 29.48 10.77
CA VAL A 36 8.17 28.52 9.67
C VAL A 36 8.25 27.08 10.20
N LYS A 37 9.00 26.84 11.29
CA LYS A 37 9.07 25.51 11.91
C LYS A 37 7.70 25.02 12.39
N THR A 38 6.91 25.89 13.03
CA THR A 38 5.58 25.51 13.52
C THR A 38 4.65 25.15 12.36
N LEU A 39 4.63 25.93 11.27
CA LEU A 39 3.81 25.66 10.10
C LEU A 39 4.22 24.36 9.41
N ILE A 40 5.53 24.14 9.23
CA ILE A 40 6.06 22.90 8.64
C ILE A 40 5.69 21.69 9.51
N ASN A 41 5.91 21.78 10.82
CA ASN A 41 5.54 20.69 11.73
C ASN A 41 4.04 20.42 11.70
N GLY A 42 3.20 21.46 11.73
CA GLY A 42 1.74 21.29 11.62
C GLY A 42 1.30 20.66 10.30
N ALA A 43 1.90 21.05 9.18
CA ALA A 43 1.61 20.48 7.87
C ALA A 43 2.04 19.00 7.79
N ILE A 44 3.22 18.65 8.29
CA ILE A 44 3.73 17.27 8.30
C ILE A 44 2.93 16.40 9.27
N SER A 45 2.58 16.91 10.45
CA SER A 45 1.74 16.18 11.42
C SER A 45 0.31 15.94 10.93
N SER A 46 -0.16 16.65 9.89
CA SER A 46 -1.43 16.33 9.23
C SER A 46 -1.36 15.12 8.29
N LEU A 47 -0.14 14.71 7.92
CA LEU A 47 0.10 13.52 7.12
C LEU A 47 0.38 12.35 8.06
N ASP A 48 -0.49 11.34 8.03
CA ASP A 48 -0.28 10.13 8.85
C ASP A 48 0.72 9.15 8.20
N TYR A 49 1.69 9.69 7.46
CA TYR A 49 2.72 8.92 6.76
C TYR A 49 3.94 8.74 7.68
N LYS A 50 4.40 7.50 7.83
CA LYS A 50 5.57 7.16 8.64
C LYS A 50 6.78 6.84 7.78
N GLY A 51 7.97 6.91 8.37
CA GLY A 51 9.17 6.44 7.70
C GLY A 51 9.04 4.97 7.31
N SER A 52 9.63 4.61 6.17
CA SER A 52 9.59 3.24 5.64
C SER A 52 10.14 2.23 6.65
N VAL A 53 9.62 1.01 6.58
CA VAL A 53 10.19 -0.15 7.27
C VAL A 53 11.03 -0.95 6.29
N ARG A 54 12.09 -1.55 6.80
CA ARG A 54 12.92 -2.44 6.00
C ARG A 54 12.17 -3.73 5.65
N VAL A 55 11.39 -4.28 6.58
CA VAL A 55 10.71 -5.56 6.38
C VAL A 55 9.42 -5.66 7.21
N ALA A 56 8.46 -6.45 6.73
CA ALA A 56 7.18 -6.72 7.40
C ALA A 56 7.07 -8.17 7.88
N SER A 57 6.28 -8.38 8.94
CA SER A 57 6.00 -9.73 9.45
C SER A 57 5.23 -10.58 8.43
N THR A 58 5.47 -11.89 8.47
CA THR A 58 4.71 -12.93 7.75
C THR A 58 3.93 -13.84 8.69
N GLY A 59 3.96 -13.54 9.98
CA GLY A 59 3.41 -14.30 11.09
C GLY A 59 3.80 -13.68 12.43
N ASN A 60 3.39 -14.31 13.53
CA ASN A 60 3.65 -13.79 14.87
C ASN A 60 5.16 -13.68 15.17
N VAL A 61 5.60 -12.50 15.63
CA VAL A 61 7.01 -12.22 15.96
C VAL A 61 7.15 -12.01 17.47
N PRO A 62 8.05 -12.73 18.19
CA PRO A 62 8.23 -12.51 19.62
C PRO A 62 8.81 -11.12 19.92
N VAL A 63 7.97 -10.19 20.38
CA VAL A 63 8.40 -8.80 20.66
C VAL A 63 9.47 -8.75 21.75
N ALA A 64 9.44 -9.66 22.74
CA ALA A 64 10.44 -9.71 23.80
C ALA A 64 11.80 -10.30 23.37
N ALA A 65 11.85 -11.01 22.24
CA ALA A 65 13.05 -11.71 21.76
C ALA A 65 13.05 -11.76 20.22
N ALA A 66 13.56 -10.70 19.60
CA ALA A 66 13.52 -10.51 18.16
C ALA A 66 14.25 -11.65 17.40
N PRO A 67 13.72 -12.13 16.27
CA PRO A 67 14.41 -13.10 15.43
C PRO A 67 15.61 -12.46 14.71
N ALA A 68 16.58 -13.28 14.28
CA ALA A 68 17.71 -12.79 13.47
C ALA A 68 17.31 -12.46 12.01
N THR A 69 16.21 -13.05 11.55
CA THR A 69 15.70 -12.88 10.18
C THR A 69 14.19 -12.68 10.20
N LEU A 70 13.67 -11.85 9.30
CA LEU A 70 12.24 -11.67 9.06
C LEU A 70 11.98 -11.59 7.55
N ASP A 71 10.97 -12.29 7.04
CA ASP A 71 10.63 -12.38 5.60
C ASP A 71 11.83 -12.63 4.66
N GLY A 72 12.78 -13.46 5.09
CA GLY A 72 14.00 -13.77 4.32
C GLY A 72 15.13 -12.73 4.42
N VAL A 73 14.92 -11.61 5.11
CA VAL A 73 15.91 -10.56 5.34
C VAL A 73 16.63 -10.79 6.67
N THR A 74 17.96 -10.70 6.67
CA THR A 74 18.75 -10.70 7.93
C THR A 74 18.73 -9.30 8.54
N LEU A 75 18.32 -9.23 9.81
CA LEU A 75 18.13 -7.97 10.53
C LEU A 75 19.43 -7.43 11.11
N ALA A 76 19.60 -6.12 11.05
CA ALA A 76 20.72 -5.37 11.61
C ALA A 76 20.21 -4.26 12.55
N ALA A 77 21.05 -3.88 13.52
CA ALA A 77 20.71 -2.83 14.48
C ALA A 77 20.29 -1.53 13.78
N GLY A 78 19.14 -0.98 14.17
CA GLY A 78 18.54 0.20 13.55
C GLY A 78 17.47 -0.10 12.50
N ASP A 79 17.33 -1.36 12.08
CA ASP A 79 16.29 -1.75 11.12
C ASP A 79 14.90 -1.47 11.68
N ARG A 80 14.04 -0.94 10.83
CA ARG A 80 12.61 -0.72 11.13
C ARG A 80 11.79 -1.89 10.61
N LEU A 81 10.88 -2.39 11.42
CA LEU A 81 10.05 -3.55 11.15
C LEU A 81 8.57 -3.17 11.25
N LEU A 82 7.75 -3.64 10.32
CA LEU A 82 6.29 -3.63 10.46
C LEU A 82 5.84 -4.98 11.06
N LEU A 83 5.31 -4.96 12.27
CA LEU A 83 4.65 -6.13 12.86
C LEU A 83 3.14 -5.98 12.66
N LYS A 84 2.57 -6.77 11.75
CA LYS A 84 1.14 -6.73 11.39
C LYS A 84 0.38 -8.03 11.72
N ASP A 85 1.10 -9.11 12.02
CA ASP A 85 0.53 -10.46 12.23
C ASP A 85 0.69 -10.96 13.68
N GLN A 86 0.66 -10.06 14.67
CA GLN A 86 0.76 -10.48 16.07
C GLN A 86 -0.50 -11.20 16.54
N THR A 87 -0.32 -12.20 17.41
CA THR A 87 -1.44 -12.92 18.04
C THR A 87 -2.27 -11.96 18.89
N ALA A 88 -1.62 -11.06 19.63
CA ALA A 88 -2.26 -9.93 20.26
C ALA A 88 -2.22 -8.73 19.31
N ALA A 89 -3.32 -8.42 18.65
CA ALA A 89 -3.38 -7.31 17.68
C ALA A 89 -3.01 -5.93 18.26
N ALA A 90 -3.05 -5.76 19.59
CA ALA A 90 -2.56 -4.54 20.25
C ALA A 90 -1.03 -4.38 20.23
N GLU A 91 -0.29 -5.45 19.90
CA GLU A 91 1.15 -5.46 19.69
C GLU A 91 1.52 -5.16 18.23
N ASN A 92 0.56 -5.13 17.30
CA ASN A 92 0.85 -4.66 15.95
C ASN A 92 1.35 -3.21 15.97
N GLY A 93 2.22 -2.87 15.02
CA GLY A 93 2.83 -1.55 14.92
C GLY A 93 4.21 -1.55 14.27
N LEU A 94 4.87 -0.40 14.36
CA LEU A 94 6.22 -0.19 13.84
C LEU A 94 7.24 -0.35 14.97
N TYR A 95 8.28 -1.14 14.71
CA TYR A 95 9.30 -1.48 15.70
C TYR A 95 10.71 -1.22 15.17
N ALA A 96 11.62 -0.83 16.06
CA ALA A 96 13.05 -0.77 15.83
C ALA A 96 13.72 -2.04 16.35
N PHE A 97 14.56 -2.63 15.51
CA PHE A 97 15.39 -3.78 15.85
C PHE A 97 16.72 -3.32 16.45
N ALA A 98 17.07 -3.84 17.63
CA ALA A 98 18.37 -3.59 18.24
C ALA A 98 19.36 -4.73 17.95
N ALA A 99 18.99 -5.97 18.28
CA ALA A 99 19.78 -7.17 18.03
C ALA A 99 18.89 -8.41 18.15
N ALA A 100 19.33 -9.53 17.58
CA ALA A 100 18.64 -10.81 17.72
C ALA A 100 18.61 -11.26 19.18
N GLY A 101 17.47 -11.76 19.64
CA GLY A 101 17.23 -12.19 21.03
C GLY A 101 16.92 -11.05 22.00
N GLN A 102 17.02 -9.78 21.59
CA GLN A 102 16.65 -8.62 22.41
C GLN A 102 15.20 -8.19 22.13
N PRO A 103 14.56 -7.47 23.06
CA PRO A 103 13.22 -6.95 22.82
C PRO A 103 13.21 -5.90 21.70
N LEU A 104 12.16 -5.96 20.88
CA LEU A 104 11.80 -4.92 19.94
C LEU A 104 11.18 -3.74 20.70
N THR A 105 11.54 -2.54 20.30
CA THR A 105 10.97 -1.29 20.82
C THR A 105 10.16 -0.62 19.73
N ARG A 106 9.02 0.01 20.06
CA ARG A 106 8.27 0.79 19.07
C ARG A 106 9.12 1.94 18.53
N THR A 107 8.92 2.32 17.27
CA THR A 107 9.63 3.45 16.67
C THR A 107 9.10 4.77 17.24
N ALA A 108 9.97 5.78 17.36
CA ALA A 108 9.65 7.06 18.00
C ALA A 108 8.59 7.91 17.25
N ASP A 109 8.24 7.54 16.03
CA ASP A 109 7.20 8.16 15.22
C ASP A 109 5.85 7.39 15.27
N ALA A 110 5.79 6.32 16.07
CA ALA A 110 4.63 5.43 16.22
C ALA A 110 4.60 4.73 17.60
N ASP A 111 4.97 5.44 18.68
CA ASP A 111 4.97 4.89 20.04
C ASP A 111 3.86 5.45 20.94
N THR A 112 3.15 6.50 20.49
CA THR A 112 1.99 7.08 21.20
C THR A 112 0.68 6.98 20.41
N GLY A 113 -0.45 7.03 21.14
CA GLY A 113 -1.80 7.05 20.53
C GLY A 113 -2.12 8.31 19.73
N THR A 114 -1.35 9.39 19.90
CA THR A 114 -1.43 10.60 19.08
C THR A 114 -0.72 10.45 17.74
N GLU A 115 0.20 9.49 17.64
CA GLU A 115 0.98 9.23 16.42
C GLU A 115 0.46 8.01 15.66
N VAL A 116 -0.19 7.07 16.34
CA VAL A 116 -0.81 5.89 15.73
C VAL A 116 -2.30 6.16 15.56
N THR A 117 -2.68 6.82 14.47
CA THR A 117 -4.08 7.16 14.17
C THR A 117 -4.66 6.31 13.04
N PRO A 118 -5.99 6.26 12.89
CA PRO A 118 -6.63 5.65 11.73
C PRO A 118 -6.13 6.31 10.44
N GLY A 119 -5.69 5.50 9.47
CA GLY A 119 -5.09 6.00 8.23
C GLY A 119 -3.56 6.08 8.24
N LEU A 120 -2.90 5.76 9.36
CA LEU A 120 -1.43 5.66 9.41
C LEU A 120 -0.93 4.79 8.29
N TRP A 121 0.02 5.31 7.53
CA TRP A 121 0.57 4.69 6.34
C TRP A 121 2.06 4.39 6.48
N VAL A 122 2.49 3.24 5.97
CA VAL A 122 3.90 2.84 5.91
C VAL A 122 4.19 2.02 4.65
N THR A 123 5.42 2.12 4.12
CA THR A 123 5.93 1.30 3.02
C THR A 123 6.96 0.29 3.52
N VAL A 124 7.09 -0.83 2.81
CA VAL A 124 8.03 -1.92 3.08
C VAL A 124 9.04 -2.02 1.95
N GLU A 125 10.33 -2.01 2.28
CA GLU A 125 11.42 -1.95 1.29
C GLU A 125 11.91 -3.32 0.82
N GLU A 126 12.06 -4.28 1.73
CA GLU A 126 12.65 -5.60 1.47
C GLU A 126 11.77 -6.72 2.02
N GLY A 127 11.99 -7.93 1.52
CA GLY A 127 11.24 -9.13 1.89
C GLY A 127 11.13 -10.12 0.75
N THR A 128 10.72 -11.35 1.05
CA THR A 128 10.38 -12.34 0.02
C THR A 128 8.90 -12.24 -0.34
N ILE A 129 8.04 -11.97 0.65
CA ILE A 129 6.59 -11.93 0.52
C ILE A 129 6.07 -10.49 0.45
N HIS A 130 6.61 -9.59 1.27
CA HIS A 130 6.07 -8.23 1.43
C HIS A 130 7.00 -7.11 0.93
N ALA A 131 8.01 -7.42 0.13
CA ALA A 131 8.83 -6.39 -0.53
C ALA A 131 7.98 -5.46 -1.40
N ASP A 132 8.35 -4.18 -1.46
CA ASP A 132 7.72 -3.14 -2.27
C ASP A 132 6.20 -2.98 -2.03
N THR A 133 5.72 -3.34 -0.83
CA THR A 133 4.31 -3.18 -0.44
C THR A 133 4.08 -1.93 0.39
N ALA A 134 2.84 -1.48 0.46
CA ALA A 134 2.42 -0.42 1.38
C ALA A 134 1.24 -0.89 2.23
N TRP A 135 1.11 -0.35 3.43
CA TRP A 135 0.15 -0.77 4.43
C TRP A 135 -0.43 0.44 5.15
N TRP A 136 -1.72 0.39 5.48
CA TRP A 136 -2.36 1.40 6.32
C TRP A 136 -3.05 0.77 7.53
N ILE A 137 -3.33 1.58 8.55
CA ILE A 137 -4.20 1.19 9.67
C ILE A 137 -5.67 1.36 9.28
N THR A 138 -6.47 0.30 9.43
CA THR A 138 -7.94 0.31 9.24
C THR A 138 -8.73 0.28 10.54
N THR A 139 -8.07 0.27 11.70
CA THR A 139 -8.76 0.33 12.99
C THR A 139 -9.49 1.66 13.13
N ASP A 140 -10.79 1.61 13.39
CA ASP A 140 -11.63 2.81 13.56
C ASP A 140 -11.51 3.42 14.97
N GLY A 141 -11.58 4.75 15.03
CA GLY A 141 -11.65 5.51 16.27
C GLY A 141 -10.30 5.71 16.97
N PRO A 142 -10.31 6.27 18.19
CA PRO A 142 -9.08 6.55 18.94
C PRO A 142 -8.31 5.26 19.28
N ILE A 143 -7.02 5.24 18.97
CA ILE A 143 -6.14 4.09 19.22
C ILE A 143 -5.27 4.38 20.45
N THR A 144 -5.33 3.52 21.46
CA THR A 144 -4.37 3.51 22.57
C THR A 144 -3.34 2.41 22.33
N VAL A 145 -2.10 2.81 22.11
CA VAL A 145 -0.97 1.92 21.83
C VAL A 145 -0.77 0.92 22.97
N GLY A 146 -0.74 -0.38 22.63
CA GLY A 146 -0.62 -1.48 23.60
C GLY A 146 -1.95 -1.96 24.21
N THR A 147 -3.08 -1.32 23.89
CA THR A 147 -4.40 -1.69 24.43
C THR A 147 -5.43 -1.91 23.33
N THR A 148 -5.55 -0.98 22.39
CA THR A 148 -6.46 -1.09 21.25
C THR A 148 -5.88 -2.07 20.23
N SER A 149 -6.74 -2.92 19.65
CA SER A 149 -6.32 -3.81 18.55
C SER A 149 -6.02 -3.00 17.29
N ILE A 150 -4.80 -3.13 16.76
CA ILE A 150 -4.35 -2.40 15.58
C ILE A 150 -4.35 -3.36 14.39
N VAL A 151 -5.09 -3.01 13.34
CA VAL A 151 -5.20 -3.81 12.11
C VAL A 151 -4.53 -3.04 10.98
N PHE A 152 -3.51 -3.67 10.38
CA PHE A 152 -2.91 -3.20 9.14
C PHE A 152 -3.51 -3.95 7.96
N SER A 153 -3.90 -3.21 6.93
CA SER A 153 -4.38 -3.76 5.68
C SER A 153 -3.44 -3.33 4.55
N PRO A 154 -3.16 -4.20 3.56
CA PRO A 154 -2.30 -3.82 2.47
C PRO A 154 -2.98 -2.76 1.62
N PHE A 155 -2.23 -1.76 1.19
CA PHE A 155 -2.64 -0.92 0.09
C PHE A 155 -2.68 -1.77 -1.18
N PRO A 156 -3.81 -1.83 -1.88
CA PRO A 156 -3.84 -2.48 -3.18
C PRO A 156 -3.03 -1.63 -4.17
N LEU A 157 -1.75 -1.96 -4.36
CA LEU A 157 -0.97 -1.56 -5.54
C LEU A 157 -1.40 -2.40 -6.75
N THR A 158 -2.70 -2.61 -6.94
CA THR A 158 -3.19 -3.10 -8.22
C THR A 158 -3.13 -1.92 -9.19
N SER A 159 -2.06 -1.87 -9.98
CA SER A 159 -2.12 -1.22 -11.30
C SER A 159 -3.36 -1.75 -12.00
N GLY A 160 -4.32 -0.87 -12.28
CA GLY A 160 -5.62 -1.11 -12.93
C GLY A 160 -5.97 -2.54 -13.33
N GLY A 161 -7.03 -3.09 -12.71
CA GLY A 161 -7.68 -4.33 -13.11
C GLY A 161 -7.70 -5.33 -11.96
N GLY A 162 -8.90 -5.62 -11.46
CA GLY A 162 -9.11 -6.58 -10.38
C GLY A 162 -8.41 -7.91 -10.62
N ALA A 163 -8.11 -8.61 -9.53
CA ALA A 163 -7.57 -9.96 -9.54
C ALA A 163 -8.35 -10.84 -10.53
N ALA A 164 -7.81 -11.01 -11.73
CA ALA A 164 -8.29 -11.99 -12.68
C ALA A 164 -7.74 -13.33 -12.21
N SER A 165 -8.51 -14.02 -11.35
CA SER A 165 -8.45 -15.47 -11.27
C SER A 165 -8.68 -16.01 -12.68
N HIS A 166 -7.58 -16.25 -13.38
CA HIS A 166 -7.56 -16.82 -14.71
C HIS A 166 -7.62 -18.33 -14.56
N GLU A 167 -8.74 -18.95 -14.90
CA GLU A 167 -8.72 -20.36 -15.24
C GLU A 167 -8.46 -20.49 -16.74
N ALA A 168 -7.21 -20.75 -17.10
CA ALA A 168 -6.87 -21.23 -18.43
C ALA A 168 -7.31 -22.69 -18.53
N ILE A 169 -8.55 -22.95 -18.95
CA ILE A 169 -8.98 -24.30 -19.32
C ILE A 169 -8.73 -24.48 -20.82
N GLY A 170 -7.64 -25.19 -21.15
CA GLY A 170 -7.47 -25.76 -22.49
C GLY A 170 -8.52 -26.87 -22.74
N PRO A 171 -8.95 -27.13 -23.98
CA PRO A 171 -10.08 -28.01 -24.24
C PRO A 171 -9.73 -29.48 -23.94
N ALA A 172 -10.60 -30.16 -23.19
CA ALA A 172 -10.60 -31.62 -23.13
C ALA A 172 -11.22 -32.27 -24.41
N ALA A 173 -11.89 -31.52 -25.30
CA ALA A 173 -12.47 -32.06 -26.53
C ALA A 173 -12.66 -31.02 -27.67
N ALA A 174 -12.51 -31.45 -28.93
CA ALA A 174 -12.85 -30.65 -30.11
C ALA A 174 -14.37 -30.50 -30.26
N GLY A 175 -14.85 -29.34 -30.71
CA GLY A 175 -16.27 -29.12 -30.93
C GLY A 175 -16.67 -27.66 -31.17
N ASN A 176 -17.97 -27.44 -31.40
CA ASN A 176 -18.54 -26.11 -31.62
C ASN A 176 -18.98 -25.41 -30.34
N THR A 177 -19.13 -26.13 -29.23
CA THR A 177 -19.58 -25.58 -27.94
C THR A 177 -18.74 -26.15 -26.81
N TRP A 178 -18.23 -25.27 -25.95
CA TRP A 178 -17.44 -25.60 -24.77
C TRP A 178 -18.07 -24.98 -23.53
N THR A 179 -18.15 -25.77 -22.45
CA THR A 179 -18.57 -25.28 -21.14
C THR A 179 -17.35 -25.23 -20.22
N ILE A 180 -17.08 -24.06 -19.66
CA ILE A 180 -16.00 -23.81 -18.72
C ILE A 180 -16.63 -23.51 -17.36
N THR A 181 -16.27 -24.31 -16.35
CA THR A 181 -16.55 -23.97 -14.94
C THR A 181 -15.42 -23.08 -14.46
N HIS A 182 -15.71 -21.85 -14.00
CA HIS A 182 -14.73 -20.85 -13.60
C HIS A 182 -14.75 -20.53 -12.09
N GLY A 183 -15.76 -20.99 -11.35
CA GLY A 183 -15.81 -20.84 -9.88
C GLY A 183 -15.86 -19.40 -9.33
N LEU A 184 -16.12 -18.39 -10.16
CA LEU A 184 -16.03 -16.97 -9.79
C LEU A 184 -17.23 -16.45 -8.98
N GLY A 185 -18.30 -17.25 -8.81
CA GLY A 185 -19.46 -16.89 -8.02
C GLY A 185 -20.29 -15.72 -8.58
N THR A 186 -20.14 -15.37 -9.86
CA THR A 186 -20.89 -14.29 -10.52
C THR A 186 -21.12 -14.55 -12.01
N LYS A 187 -22.24 -14.05 -12.53
CA LYS A 187 -22.55 -13.98 -13.98
C LYS A 187 -22.00 -12.72 -14.65
N ALA A 188 -21.61 -11.71 -13.88
CA ALA A 188 -20.99 -10.50 -14.41
C ALA A 188 -19.54 -10.83 -14.77
N ILE A 189 -19.32 -11.33 -15.99
CA ILE A 189 -18.02 -11.81 -16.46
C ILE A 189 -17.66 -11.20 -17.81
N VAL A 190 -16.37 -10.97 -18.01
CA VAL A 190 -15.77 -10.68 -19.31
C VAL A 190 -15.05 -11.95 -19.77
N VAL A 191 -15.34 -12.39 -20.99
CA VAL A 191 -14.77 -13.62 -21.57
C VAL A 191 -14.10 -13.23 -22.88
N GLN A 192 -12.83 -13.57 -23.03
CA GLN A 192 -12.07 -13.42 -24.27
C GLN A 192 -11.47 -14.76 -24.66
N VAL A 193 -11.50 -15.08 -25.95
CA VAL A 193 -10.96 -16.33 -26.47
C VAL A 193 -9.83 -15.99 -27.43
N TRP A 194 -8.70 -16.65 -27.27
CA TRP A 194 -7.50 -16.39 -28.04
C TRP A 194 -7.01 -17.67 -28.69
N ASP A 195 -6.54 -17.56 -29.93
CA ASP A 195 -5.77 -18.61 -30.58
C ASP A 195 -4.40 -18.73 -29.89
N VAL A 196 -4.01 -19.96 -29.53
CA VAL A 196 -2.75 -20.22 -28.81
C VAL A 196 -1.53 -20.04 -29.72
N ALA A 197 -1.68 -20.29 -31.03
CA ALA A 197 -0.59 -20.18 -31.98
C ALA A 197 -0.38 -18.72 -32.45
N THR A 198 -1.46 -18.00 -32.78
CA THR A 198 -1.37 -16.65 -33.36
C THR A 198 -1.52 -15.52 -32.34
N ASN A 199 -2.06 -15.80 -31.15
CA ASN A 199 -2.44 -14.78 -30.16
C ASN A 199 -3.45 -13.75 -30.70
N GLU A 200 -4.28 -14.13 -31.65
CA GLU A 200 -5.39 -13.30 -32.12
C GLU A 200 -6.66 -13.62 -31.33
N GLU A 201 -7.45 -12.58 -31.04
CA GLU A 201 -8.76 -12.75 -30.40
C GLU A 201 -9.74 -13.36 -31.41
N VAL A 202 -10.50 -14.35 -30.94
CA VAL A 202 -11.46 -15.09 -31.75
C VAL A 202 -12.87 -14.66 -31.35
N ASP A 203 -13.63 -14.18 -32.33
CA ASP A 203 -15.03 -13.84 -32.14
C ASP A 203 -15.87 -15.10 -31.94
N VAL A 204 -16.35 -15.29 -30.71
CA VAL A 204 -17.20 -16.40 -30.31
C VAL A 204 -18.43 -15.89 -29.58
N LYS A 205 -19.51 -16.67 -29.65
CA LYS A 205 -20.66 -16.43 -28.78
C LYS A 205 -20.33 -16.90 -27.36
N LYS A 206 -20.56 -16.03 -26.39
CA LYS A 206 -20.30 -16.27 -24.96
C LYS A 206 -21.60 -16.15 -24.16
N ALA A 207 -21.86 -17.09 -23.26
CA ALA A 207 -23.05 -17.08 -22.41
C ALA A 207 -22.75 -17.60 -20.99
N ALA A 208 -22.90 -16.73 -19.99
CA ALA A 208 -22.77 -17.09 -18.57
C ALA A 208 -23.99 -17.94 -18.14
N THR A 209 -23.79 -19.26 -18.04
CA THR A 209 -24.87 -20.24 -17.85
C THR A 209 -25.28 -20.32 -16.37
N THR A 210 -24.31 -20.32 -15.47
CA THR A 210 -24.51 -20.20 -14.01
C THR A 210 -23.54 -19.15 -13.44
N ASP A 211 -23.57 -18.92 -12.13
CA ASP A 211 -22.62 -18.03 -11.45
C ASP A 211 -21.17 -18.59 -11.48
N ASN A 212 -21.01 -19.85 -11.87
CA ASN A 212 -19.73 -20.54 -11.92
C ASN A 212 -19.42 -21.16 -13.28
N THR A 213 -20.26 -20.96 -14.30
CA THR A 213 -20.06 -21.59 -15.62
C THR A 213 -20.35 -20.64 -16.77
N VAL A 214 -19.53 -20.73 -17.82
CA VAL A 214 -19.72 -20.05 -19.09
C VAL A 214 -19.71 -21.05 -20.24
N THR A 215 -20.57 -20.83 -21.23
CA THR A 215 -20.54 -21.54 -22.50
C THR A 215 -19.97 -20.65 -23.60
N ILE A 216 -19.05 -21.21 -24.38
CA ILE A 216 -18.45 -20.62 -25.56
C ILE A 216 -18.93 -21.42 -26.77
N SER A 217 -19.51 -20.75 -27.76
CA SER A 217 -19.96 -21.37 -29.00
C SER A 217 -19.35 -20.67 -30.21
N ALA A 218 -18.75 -21.44 -31.10
CA ALA A 218 -18.12 -20.97 -32.32
C ALA A 218 -18.84 -21.52 -33.57
N GLY A 219 -18.85 -20.70 -34.64
CA GLY A 219 -19.42 -21.11 -35.94
C GLY A 219 -18.60 -22.19 -36.65
N VAL A 220 -17.32 -22.31 -36.31
CA VAL A 220 -16.39 -23.33 -36.80
C VAL A 220 -15.93 -24.18 -35.61
N PRO A 221 -15.72 -25.50 -35.76
CA PRO A 221 -15.20 -26.32 -34.68
C PRO A 221 -13.86 -25.79 -34.18
N LEU A 222 -13.77 -25.53 -32.87
CA LEU A 222 -12.53 -25.17 -32.24
C LEU A 222 -11.71 -26.45 -32.01
N THR A 223 -10.46 -26.44 -32.44
CA THR A 223 -9.54 -27.57 -32.30
C THR A 223 -9.18 -27.78 -30.83
N GLN A 224 -8.97 -29.05 -30.47
CA GLN A 224 -8.50 -29.39 -29.14
C GLN A 224 -7.13 -28.73 -28.90
N ASN A 225 -6.96 -28.08 -27.76
CA ASN A 225 -5.76 -27.35 -27.34
C ASN A 225 -5.32 -26.19 -28.27
N GLY A 226 -6.12 -25.81 -29.27
CA GLY A 226 -5.80 -24.69 -30.16
C GLY A 226 -6.12 -23.31 -29.58
N TYR A 227 -6.96 -23.26 -28.53
CA TYR A 227 -7.51 -22.01 -28.02
C TYR A 227 -7.44 -21.94 -26.50
N ARG A 228 -7.28 -20.72 -25.97
CA ARG A 228 -7.38 -20.39 -24.56
C ARG A 228 -8.56 -19.45 -24.33
N ALA A 229 -9.33 -19.68 -23.27
CA ALA A 229 -10.34 -18.75 -22.80
C ALA A 229 -9.83 -18.04 -21.54
N VAL A 230 -10.00 -16.72 -21.49
CA VAL A 230 -9.72 -15.88 -20.33
C VAL A 230 -11.07 -15.38 -19.81
N ILE A 231 -11.36 -15.65 -18.55
CA ILE A 231 -12.62 -15.29 -17.90
C ILE A 231 -12.29 -14.43 -16.68
N ILE A 232 -12.90 -13.25 -16.61
CA ILE A 232 -12.64 -12.27 -15.56
C ILE A 232 -13.98 -11.88 -14.92
N ALA A 233 -14.05 -11.88 -13.60
CA ALA A 233 -15.21 -11.35 -12.88
C ALA A 233 -15.22 -9.82 -12.97
N HIS A 234 -16.35 -9.25 -13.37
CA HIS A 234 -16.58 -7.82 -13.28
C HIS A 234 -17.13 -7.49 -11.90
N THR A 235 -16.29 -6.99 -11.02
CA THR A 235 -16.70 -6.42 -9.73
C THR A 235 -17.14 -4.97 -9.96
N SER A 236 -18.43 -4.71 -9.82
CA SER A 236 -18.95 -3.34 -9.65
C SER A 236 -18.63 -2.81 -8.26
#